data_AF-A0A8X6LEG7-F1
#
_entry.id   AF-A0A8X6LEG7-F1
#
_cell.length_a   1.000
_cell.length_b   1.000
_cell.length_c   1.000
_cell.angle_alpha   90.00
_cell.angle_beta   90.00
_cell.angle_gamma   90.00
#
_symmetry.space_group_name_H-M   'P 1'
#
loop_
_entity.id
_entity.type
_entity.pdbx_description
1 polymer ?
#
loop_
_entity_poly.entity_id
_entity_poly.type
_entity_poly.pdbx_seq_one_letter_code
_entity_poly.pdbx_strand_id
1 'polypeptide(L)'
;DGLDAKANYLLHKLLLSNVGKRPIVWVTHSMGGLLVKQILVEAAASKDRKVNAIAQKTTDFGELKKSKWGLTYSMLVTEDSSDPGLGEFYALPLDHLSTCKPESQESKVYEKTIEFLIQCIPQSSDFLQYSNLEIEISNILCLI
;
A
#
# COMPACT_ATOMS: atom_id res chain seq x y z
N ASP A 1 -11.88 -7.85 -17.02
CA ASP A 1 -11.21 -8.09 -18.31
C ASP A 1 -9.95 -7.26 -18.52
N GLY A 2 -9.99 -5.90 -18.52
CA GLY A 2 -8.79 -5.09 -18.76
C GLY A 2 -7.86 -4.88 -17.55
N LEU A 3 -8.44 -4.70 -16.36
CA LEU A 3 -7.67 -4.45 -15.13
C LEU A 3 -6.94 -5.72 -14.65
N ASP A 4 -7.63 -6.87 -14.68
CA ASP A 4 -7.09 -8.17 -14.28
C ASP A 4 -5.90 -8.58 -15.16
N ALA A 5 -6.01 -8.40 -16.48
CA ALA A 5 -4.91 -8.68 -17.40
C ALA A 5 -3.69 -7.79 -17.13
N LYS A 6 -3.93 -6.51 -16.79
CA LYS A 6 -2.87 -5.55 -16.47
C LYS A 6 -2.23 -5.88 -15.12
N ALA A 7 -3.03 -6.27 -14.12
CA ALA A 7 -2.55 -6.68 -12.81
C ALA A 7 -1.65 -7.92 -12.92
N ASN A 8 -2.12 -8.98 -13.59
CA ASN A 8 -1.34 -10.20 -13.80
C ASN A 8 -0.01 -9.90 -14.51
N TYR A 9 -0.06 -9.08 -15.57
CA TYR A 9 1.14 -8.67 -16.30
C TYR A 9 2.16 -7.95 -15.41
N LEU A 10 1.70 -7.01 -14.58
CA LEU A 10 2.57 -6.27 -13.67
C LEU A 10 3.09 -7.16 -12.53
N LEU A 11 2.24 -8.01 -11.95
CA LEU A 11 2.63 -9.00 -10.95
C LEU A 11 3.77 -9.87 -11.46
N HIS A 12 3.68 -10.38 -12.68
CA HIS A 12 4.77 -11.14 -13.30
C HIS A 12 6.05 -10.31 -13.47
N LYS A 13 5.95 -9.04 -13.90
CA LYS A 13 7.13 -8.16 -14.02
C LYS A 13 7.79 -7.86 -12.69
N LEU A 14 7.01 -7.67 -11.64
CA LEU A 14 7.49 -7.46 -10.27
C LEU A 14 8.28 -8.68 -9.81
N LEU A 15 7.72 -9.87 -9.97
CA LEU A 15 8.39 -11.13 -9.62
C LEU A 15 9.69 -11.35 -10.40
N LEU A 16 9.70 -11.07 -11.71
CA LEU A 16 10.91 -11.14 -12.54
C LEU A 16 11.98 -10.14 -12.10
N SER A 17 11.56 -8.99 -11.59
CA SER A 17 12.43 -7.97 -11.00
C SER A 17 12.87 -8.31 -9.57
N ASN A 18 12.55 -9.52 -9.08
CA ASN A 18 12.82 -9.97 -7.71
C ASN A 18 12.10 -9.17 -6.61
N VAL A 19 11.02 -8.45 -6.95
CA VAL A 19 10.11 -7.86 -5.99
C VAL A 19 9.40 -8.98 -5.22
N GLY A 20 9.17 -8.79 -3.91
CA GLY A 20 8.61 -9.81 -3.01
C GLY A 20 9.65 -10.60 -2.21
N LYS A 21 10.94 -10.38 -2.47
CA LYS A 21 12.03 -10.93 -1.64
C LYS A 21 12.32 -10.10 -0.38
N ARG A 22 11.81 -8.87 -0.32
CA ARG A 22 11.93 -7.91 0.78
C ARG A 22 10.53 -7.34 1.07
N PRO A 23 10.28 -6.76 2.26
CA PRO A 23 9.06 -6.02 2.53
C PRO A 23 8.78 -4.98 1.44
N ILE A 24 7.53 -4.89 1.00
CA ILE A 24 7.08 -3.98 -0.06
C ILE A 24 6.18 -2.91 0.56
N VAL A 25 6.42 -1.66 0.19
CA VAL A 25 5.50 -0.56 0.50
C VAL A 25 4.94 -0.04 -0.80
N TRP A 26 3.62 -0.09 -0.94
CA TRP A 26 2.91 0.44 -2.09
C TRP A 26 2.49 1.87 -1.81
N VAL A 27 2.93 2.81 -2.65
CA VAL A 27 2.50 4.21 -2.56
C VAL A 27 1.75 4.54 -3.84
N THR A 28 0.42 4.57 -3.76
CA THR A 28 -0.42 4.76 -4.95
C THR A 28 -1.43 5.87 -4.73
N HIS A 29 -1.95 6.43 -5.82
CA HIS A 29 -3.01 7.42 -5.80
C HIS A 29 -4.08 7.07 -6.85
N SER A 30 -5.36 7.26 -6.51
CA SER A 30 -6.50 7.07 -7.41
C SER A 30 -6.51 5.69 -8.09
N MET A 31 -6.61 5.63 -9.42
CA MET A 31 -6.65 4.38 -10.20
C MET A 31 -5.42 3.47 -10.00
N GLY A 32 -4.27 4.03 -9.61
CA GLY A 32 -3.09 3.23 -9.25
C GLY A 32 -3.35 2.27 -8.09
N GLY A 33 -4.16 2.72 -7.10
CA GLY A 33 -4.53 1.89 -5.95
C GLY A 33 -5.44 0.73 -6.32
N LEU A 34 -6.37 0.92 -7.26
CA LEU A 34 -7.22 -0.18 -7.74
C LEU A 34 -6.40 -1.25 -8.47
N LEU A 35 -5.40 -0.84 -9.25
CA LEU A 35 -4.50 -1.76 -9.93
C LEU A 35 -3.63 -2.55 -8.95
N VAL A 36 -3.08 -1.88 -7.93
CA VAL A 36 -2.31 -2.57 -6.88
C VAL A 36 -3.21 -3.51 -6.07
N LYS A 37 -4.44 -3.12 -5.73
CA LYS A 37 -5.40 -4.01 -5.07
C LYS A 37 -5.69 -5.25 -5.90
N GLN A 38 -5.89 -5.09 -7.22
CA GLN A 38 -6.06 -6.23 -8.12
C GLN A 38 -4.81 -7.14 -8.14
N ILE A 39 -3.60 -6.56 -8.16
CA ILE A 39 -2.33 -7.31 -8.04
C ILE A 39 -2.28 -8.10 -6.73
N LEU A 40 -2.67 -7.48 -5.61
CA LEU A 40 -2.66 -8.10 -4.28
C LEU A 40 -3.69 -9.23 -4.17
N VAL A 41 -4.90 -9.04 -4.70
CA VAL A 41 -5.94 -10.07 -4.76
C VAL A 41 -5.48 -11.28 -5.58
N GLU A 42 -4.91 -11.04 -6.76
CA GLU A 42 -4.36 -12.11 -7.61
C GLU A 42 -3.19 -12.83 -6.93
N ALA A 43 -2.31 -12.06 -6.28
CA ALA A 43 -1.19 -12.61 -5.53
C ALA A 43 -1.66 -13.48 -4.36
N ALA A 44 -2.61 -13.00 -3.56
CA ALA A 44 -3.18 -13.70 -2.41
C ALA A 44 -3.86 -15.02 -2.81
N ALA A 45 -4.55 -15.03 -3.96
CA ALA A 45 -5.22 -16.23 -4.49
C ALA A 45 -4.26 -17.29 -5.04
N SER A 46 -2.98 -16.93 -5.27
CA SER A 46 -2.00 -17.85 -5.86
C SER A 46 -1.50 -18.91 -4.88
N LYS A 47 -1.33 -20.14 -5.38
CA LYS A 47 -0.70 -21.25 -4.63
C LYS A 47 0.83 -21.19 -4.62
N ASP A 48 1.43 -20.39 -5.50
CA ASP A 48 2.87 -20.19 -5.51
C ASP A 48 3.25 -19.30 -4.33
N ARG A 49 4.03 -19.83 -3.40
CA ARG A 49 4.49 -19.12 -2.20
C ARG A 49 5.22 -17.81 -2.53
N LYS A 50 5.94 -17.74 -3.65
CA LYS A 50 6.64 -16.51 -4.06
C LYS A 50 5.67 -15.44 -4.54
N VAL A 51 4.63 -15.85 -5.26
CA VAL A 51 3.57 -14.96 -5.74
C VAL A 51 2.73 -14.47 -4.56
N ASN A 52 2.32 -15.39 -3.68
CA ASN A 52 1.55 -15.08 -2.48
C ASN A 52 2.29 -14.11 -1.54
N ALA A 53 3.61 -14.21 -1.44
CA ALA A 53 4.42 -13.29 -0.62
C ALA A 53 4.27 -11.80 -1.00
N ILE A 54 3.88 -11.49 -2.24
CA ILE A 54 3.61 -10.10 -2.68
C ILE A 54 2.43 -9.49 -1.92
N ALA A 55 1.45 -10.29 -1.53
CA ALA A 55 0.26 -9.86 -0.80
C ALA A 55 0.43 -9.88 0.73
N GLN A 56 1.61 -10.28 1.23
CA GLN A 56 1.86 -10.34 2.67
C GLN A 56 2.33 -8.98 3.18
N LYS A 57 1.88 -8.63 4.39
CA LYS A 57 2.16 -7.34 5.05
C LYS A 57 1.73 -6.16 4.17
N THR A 58 0.43 -5.97 4.02
CA THR A 58 -0.16 -4.82 3.33
C THR A 58 -0.94 -3.98 4.34
N THR A 59 -0.88 -2.65 4.14
CA THR A 59 -1.74 -1.69 4.82
C THR A 59 -2.36 -0.78 3.77
N ASP A 60 -3.66 -0.54 3.91
CA ASP A 60 -4.46 0.27 2.99
C ASP A 60 -5.16 1.41 3.74
N PHE A 61 -5.36 2.53 3.04
CA PHE A 61 -6.11 3.69 3.53
C PHE A 61 -7.32 3.95 2.64
N GLY A 62 -8.48 4.16 3.26
CA GLY A 62 -9.74 4.51 2.59
C GLY A 62 -10.22 5.90 2.97
N GLU A 63 -10.90 6.57 2.03
CA GLU A 63 -11.51 7.89 2.23
C GLU A 63 -12.93 7.77 2.79
N LEU A 64 -13.31 8.67 3.71
CA LEU A 64 -14.69 8.79 4.21
C LEU A 64 -15.34 10.14 3.83
N LYS A 65 -14.58 11.09 3.27
CA LYS A 65 -15.11 12.37 2.80
C LYS A 65 -15.15 12.44 1.27
N LYS A 66 -16.22 13.02 0.75
CA LYS A 66 -16.35 13.34 -0.67
C LYS A 66 -15.36 14.43 -1.05
N SER A 67 -14.64 14.25 -2.15
CA SER A 67 -13.81 15.29 -2.74
C SER A 67 -14.63 16.23 -3.60
N LYS A 68 -14.23 17.51 -3.59
CA LYS A 68 -14.77 18.51 -4.52
C LYS A 68 -14.05 18.41 -5.85
N TRP A 69 -14.79 18.07 -6.89
CA TRP A 69 -14.33 18.02 -8.28
C TRP A 69 -15.06 19.11 -9.08
N GLY A 70 -14.42 20.28 -9.20
CA GLY A 70 -15.03 21.44 -9.84
C GLY A 70 -16.28 21.92 -9.09
N LEU A 71 -17.45 21.84 -9.74
CA LEU A 71 -18.75 22.19 -9.16
C LEU A 71 -19.46 21.03 -8.44
N THR A 72 -18.88 19.82 -8.46
CA THR A 72 -19.50 18.59 -7.96
C THR A 72 -18.78 18.02 -6.75
N TYR A 73 -19.50 17.31 -5.87
CA TYR A 73 -18.93 16.57 -4.73
C TYR A 73 -19.19 15.08 -4.93
N SER A 74 -18.13 14.30 -5.15
CA SER A 74 -18.24 12.85 -5.35
C SER A 74 -17.28 12.10 -4.45
N MET A 75 -17.73 10.95 -3.98
CA MET A 75 -16.85 9.88 -3.51
C MET A 75 -16.33 9.17 -4.75
N LEU A 76 -15.01 9.03 -4.90
CA LEU A 76 -14.47 8.40 -6.10
C LEU A 76 -14.44 6.87 -5.93
N VAL A 77 -14.17 6.42 -4.72
CA VAL A 77 -14.03 5.01 -4.38
C VAL A 77 -14.88 4.75 -3.13
N THR A 78 -15.81 3.80 -3.20
CA THR A 78 -16.61 3.41 -2.04
C THR A 78 -15.75 2.61 -1.06
N GLU A 79 -16.11 2.64 0.22
CA GLU A 79 -15.42 1.87 1.27
C GLU A 79 -15.27 0.38 0.88
N ASP A 80 -16.36 -0.25 0.45
CA ASP A 80 -16.38 -1.66 0.00
C ASP A 80 -15.41 -1.95 -1.15
N SER A 81 -15.16 -0.97 -2.04
CA SER A 81 -14.21 -1.12 -3.15
C SER A 81 -12.77 -0.78 -2.75
N SER A 82 -12.60 -0.13 -1.59
CA SER A 82 -11.32 0.30 -1.08
C SER A 82 -10.67 -0.71 -0.13
N ASP A 83 -11.43 -1.67 0.41
CA ASP A 83 -10.89 -2.74 1.24
C ASP A 83 -10.93 -4.08 0.50
N PRO A 84 -9.78 -4.61 0.01
CA PRO A 84 -9.73 -5.94 -0.59
C PRO A 84 -9.79 -7.08 0.43
N GLY A 85 -9.86 -6.79 1.74
CA GLY A 85 -9.79 -7.78 2.82
C GLY A 85 -8.39 -8.34 3.04
N LEU A 86 -7.35 -7.60 2.62
CA LEU A 86 -5.94 -8.02 2.70
C LEU A 86 -5.18 -7.07 3.63
N GLY A 87 -4.72 -7.58 4.76
CA GLY A 87 -3.95 -6.79 5.72
C GLY A 87 -4.80 -5.84 6.56
N GLU A 88 -4.20 -4.75 7.04
CA GLU A 88 -4.92 -3.74 7.82
C GLU A 88 -5.50 -2.65 6.91
N PHE A 89 -6.78 -2.34 7.11
CA PHE A 89 -7.47 -1.26 6.41
C PHE A 89 -7.88 -0.15 7.37
N TYR A 90 -7.54 1.09 7.00
CA TYR A 90 -7.84 2.29 7.78
C TYR A 90 -8.77 3.22 7.01
N ALA A 91 -10.06 3.21 7.34
CA ALA A 91 -11.02 4.19 6.86
C ALA A 91 -10.85 5.52 7.63
N LEU A 92 -10.38 6.57 6.97
CA LEU A 92 -10.03 7.84 7.59
C LEU A 92 -10.97 8.97 7.15
N PRO A 93 -11.25 9.97 8.01
CA PRO A 93 -12.10 11.13 7.69
C PRO A 93 -11.37 12.14 6.79
N LEU A 94 -10.77 11.65 5.72
CA LEU A 94 -10.01 12.37 4.70
C LEU A 94 -10.76 12.32 3.37
N ASP A 95 -10.36 13.20 2.45
CA ASP A 95 -10.85 13.22 1.08
C ASP A 95 -9.86 12.51 0.13
N HIS A 96 -10.28 12.28 -1.12
CA HIS A 96 -9.49 11.58 -2.13
C HIS A 96 -8.12 12.20 -2.40
N LEU A 97 -8.00 13.52 -2.21
CA LEU A 97 -6.80 14.28 -2.53
C LEU A 97 -5.79 14.27 -1.36
N SER A 98 -6.27 14.09 -0.13
CA SER A 98 -5.47 14.14 1.10
C SER A 98 -5.09 12.77 1.64
N THR A 99 -5.76 11.69 1.21
CA THR A 99 -5.50 10.33 1.73
C THR A 99 -4.05 9.88 1.52
N CYS A 100 -3.43 10.24 0.39
CA CYS A 100 -2.02 9.92 0.08
C CYS A 100 -1.05 11.07 0.40
N LYS A 101 -1.54 12.14 1.01
CA LYS A 101 -0.78 13.36 1.30
C LYS A 101 -1.04 13.79 2.75
N PRO A 102 -0.31 13.21 3.73
CA PRO A 102 -0.47 13.59 5.12
C PRO A 102 -0.25 15.10 5.29
N GLU A 103 -1.20 15.77 5.94
CA GLU A 103 -1.16 17.22 6.14
C GLU A 103 -0.03 17.63 7.10
N SER A 104 0.34 16.73 8.01
CA SER A 104 1.44 16.91 8.97
C SER A 104 1.90 15.57 9.57
N GLN A 105 2.97 15.59 10.37
CA GLN A 105 3.50 14.41 11.08
C GLN A 105 2.56 13.91 12.18
N GLU A 106 1.63 14.75 12.64
CA GLU A 106 0.60 14.42 13.62
C GLU A 106 -0.63 13.76 12.97
N SER A 107 -0.67 13.66 11.64
CA SER A 107 -1.80 13.02 10.93
C SER A 107 -1.83 11.51 11.13
N LYS A 108 -3.04 10.94 11.19
CA LYS A 108 -3.20 9.48 11.36
C LYS A 108 -2.61 8.68 10.20
N VAL A 109 -2.65 9.22 8.98
CA VAL A 109 -1.99 8.63 7.80
C VAL A 109 -0.49 8.51 8.03
N TYR A 110 0.15 9.59 8.48
CA TYR A 110 1.58 9.58 8.76
C TYR A 110 1.93 8.59 9.87
N GLU A 111 1.23 8.68 11.01
CA GLU A 111 1.39 7.76 12.15
C GLU A 111 1.32 6.29 11.70
N LYS A 112 0.25 5.92 10.98
CA LYS A 112 0.05 4.54 10.50
C LYS A 112 1.04 4.10 9.44
N THR A 113 1.47 5.02 8.58
CA THR A 113 2.54 4.74 7.61
C THR A 113 3.86 4.44 8.32
N ILE A 114 4.22 5.22 9.33
CA ILE A 114 5.43 4.99 10.12
C ILE A 114 5.35 3.68 10.90
N GLU A 115 4.22 3.40 11.56
CA GLU A 115 4.00 2.12 12.25
C GLU A 115 4.20 0.92 11.30
N PHE A 116 3.61 0.97 10.11
CA PHE A 116 3.76 -0.07 9.10
C PHE A 116 5.21 -0.23 8.63
N LEU A 117 5.91 0.88 8.38
CA LEU A 117 7.33 0.87 8.01
C LEU A 117 8.18 0.23 9.11
N ILE A 118 7.95 0.56 10.39
CA ILE A 118 8.65 -0.04 11.52
C ILE A 118 8.40 -1.55 11.60
N GLN A 119 7.17 -2.01 11.36
CA GLN A 119 6.84 -3.45 11.33
C GLN A 119 7.49 -4.21 10.15
N CYS A 120 7.81 -3.49 9.08
CA CYS A 120 8.53 -4.06 7.93
C CYS A 120 10.02 -4.25 8.21
N ILE A 121 10.60 -3.47 9.13
CA ILE A 121 12.01 -3.54 9.48
C ILE A 121 12.28 -4.77 10.38
N PRO A 122 13.25 -5.65 10.03
CA PRO A 122 13.61 -6.78 10.88
C PRO A 122 14.06 -6.33 12.27
N GLN A 123 13.38 -6.79 13.31
CA GLN A 123 13.78 -6.52 14.70
C GLN A 123 15.01 -7.36 15.04
N SER A 124 16.21 -6.88 14.72
CA SER A 124 17.45 -7.51 15.17
C SER A 124 17.66 -7.27 16.67
N SER A 125 18.22 -8.23 17.40
CA SER A 125 18.42 -8.13 18.86
C SER A 125 19.44 -7.06 19.30
N ASP A 126 20.08 -6.35 18.35
CA ASP A 126 21.15 -5.38 18.59
C ASP A 126 20.72 -3.94 18.24
N PHE A 127 19.50 -3.54 18.61
CA PHE A 127 18.99 -2.18 18.39
C PHE A 127 19.61 -1.19 19.39
N LEU A 128 20.80 -0.68 19.05
CA LEU A 128 21.22 0.65 19.45
C LEU A 128 21.46 1.49 18.20
N GLN A 129 20.68 2.58 18.10
CA GLN A 129 20.90 3.79 17.28
C GLN A 129 20.07 3.93 15.99
N TYR A 130 19.25 4.99 15.97
CA TYR A 130 18.46 5.51 14.83
C TYR A 130 19.26 5.72 13.54
N SER A 131 20.60 5.73 13.59
CA SER A 131 21.48 5.85 12.43
C SER A 131 21.36 4.68 11.44
N ASN A 132 20.87 3.51 11.88
CA ASN A 132 20.67 2.35 11.01
C ASN A 132 19.29 2.33 10.32
N LEU A 133 18.34 3.15 10.77
CA LEU A 133 16.98 3.17 10.25
C LEU A 133 16.93 3.67 8.79
N GLU A 134 17.74 4.66 8.42
CA GLU A 134 17.83 5.15 7.04
C GLU A 134 18.37 4.07 6.08
N ILE A 135 19.33 3.27 6.55
CA ILE A 135 19.92 2.16 5.78
C ILE A 135 18.90 1.02 5.64
N GLU A 136 18.11 0.75 6.67
CA GLU A 136 17.05 -0.26 6.63
C GLU A 136 15.84 0.18 5.79
N ILE A 137 15.50 1.47 5.79
CA ILE A 137 14.51 2.04 4.87
C ILE A 137 15.01 1.99 3.43
N SER A 138 16.31 2.23 3.18
CA SER A 138 16.90 2.07 1.85
C SER A 138 16.80 0.63 1.31
N ASN A 139 16.53 -0.34 2.18
CA ASN A 139 16.31 -1.73 1.82
C ASN A 139 14.83 -2.09 1.58
N ILE A 140 13.92 -1.15 1.81
CA ILE A 140 12.51 -1.26 1.47
C ILE A 140 12.33 -0.80 0.03
N LEU A 141 11.74 -1.67 -0.80
CA LEU A 141 11.39 -1.27 -2.16
C LEU A 141 10.11 -0.45 -2.12
N CYS A 142 10.21 0.84 -2.42
CA CYS A 142 9.07 1.71 -2.65
C CYS A 142 8.65 1.60 -4.13
N LEU A 143 7.40 1.24 -4.36
CA LEU A 143 6.79 1.20 -5.70
C LEU A 143 5.71 2.28 -5.77
N ILE A 144 5.90 3.21 -6.70
CA ILE A 144 4.95 4.29 -7.05
C ILE A 144 4.12 3.86 -8.26
#